data_AF-A0A2N1W6Q4-F1
#
_entry.id   AF-A0A2N1W6Q4-F1
#
_cell.length_a   1.000
_cell.length_b   1.000
_cell.length_c   1.000
_cell.angle_alpha   90.00
_cell.angle_beta   90.00
_cell.angle_gamma   90.00
#
_symmetry.space_group_name_H-M   'P 1'
#
loop_
_entity.id
_entity.type
_entity.pdbx_description
1 polymer ?
#
loop_
_entity_poly.entity_id
_entity_poly.type
_entity_poly.pdbx_seq_one_letter_code
_entity_poly.pdbx_strand_id
1 'polypeptide(L)'
;MKKTAVLIFIVLITSFPLSAGQHQIKKDKHIDDNILMAAKERSQYRVYLENLGYKKSEIGIIAKKGYSPYLMYLYLRIAEKSKSPVSRIINLRSHGYSTADICRKVKLDYYKFMDETDREVIEKNIEFPAATGDEHSVDAATMPKTEVQE
;
A
#
# COMPACT_ATOMS: atom_id res chain seq x y z
N MET A 1 49.09 28.30 26.48
CA MET A 1 48.33 29.05 27.51
C MET A 1 47.10 29.67 26.85
N LYS A 2 45.98 29.64 27.57
CA LYS A 2 44.61 30.04 27.18
C LYS A 2 44.57 31.56 26.89
N LYS A 3 44.00 31.97 25.76
CA LYS A 3 42.62 32.47 25.54
C LYS A 3 42.25 33.68 26.40
N THR A 4 42.04 34.83 25.74
CA THR A 4 40.86 35.66 25.99
C THR A 4 40.62 36.63 24.84
N ALA A 5 39.51 36.45 24.14
CA ALA A 5 38.75 37.55 23.57
C ALA A 5 37.28 37.16 23.69
N VAL A 6 36.61 37.93 24.55
CA VAL A 6 35.19 37.88 24.87
C VAL A 6 34.41 38.40 23.67
N LEU A 7 33.37 37.69 23.25
CA LEU A 7 32.27 38.31 22.51
C LEU A 7 30.96 37.75 23.06
N ILE A 8 30.25 38.61 23.79
CA ILE A 8 28.90 38.36 24.30
C ILE A 8 27.95 38.71 23.15
N PHE A 9 27.25 37.72 22.62
CA PHE A 9 26.11 37.96 21.72
C PHE A 9 24.82 37.83 22.54
N ILE A 10 24.20 38.97 22.81
CA ILE A 10 22.83 39.04 23.32
C ILE A 10 21.92 38.77 22.14
N VAL A 11 21.27 37.60 22.12
CA VAL A 11 20.08 37.39 21.29
C VAL A 11 18.90 37.34 22.24
N LEU A 12 18.12 38.43 22.23
CA LEU A 12 16.78 38.49 22.76
C LEU A 12 15.98 37.30 22.19
N ILE A 13 15.68 36.31 23.02
CA ILE A 13 14.60 35.37 22.73
C ILE A 13 13.32 36.14 23.07
N THR A 14 12.83 36.88 22.08
CA THR A 14 11.49 37.44 22.12
C THR A 14 10.51 36.28 22.31
N SER A 15 9.73 36.39 23.37
CA SER A 15 8.55 35.60 23.68
C SER A 15 7.66 35.45 22.46
N PHE A 16 7.80 34.34 21.72
CA PHE A 16 6.77 33.91 20.79
C PHE A 16 5.62 33.32 21.62
N PRO A 17 4.36 33.71 21.33
CA PRO A 17 3.23 33.09 21.99
C PRO A 17 3.22 31.60 21.65
N LEU A 18 3.14 30.76 22.68
CA LEU A 18 2.72 29.37 22.59
C LEU A 18 1.35 29.31 21.89
N SER A 19 1.32 29.28 20.56
CA SER A 19 0.09 28.93 19.80
C SER A 19 0.34 28.46 18.37
N ALA A 20 1.55 28.00 18.04
CA ALA A 20 1.83 27.32 16.76
C ALA A 20 2.09 25.81 16.93
N GLY A 21 2.32 25.32 18.15
CA GLY A 21 2.61 23.90 18.43
C GLY A 21 1.38 22.98 18.47
N GLN A 22 0.21 23.48 18.86
CA GLN A 22 -1.00 22.62 18.96
C GLN A 22 -1.58 22.22 17.59
N HIS A 23 -1.32 22.98 16.53
CA HIS A 23 -1.83 22.68 15.19
C HIS A 23 -0.96 21.65 14.43
N GLN A 24 0.34 21.55 14.73
CA GLN A 24 1.21 20.49 14.20
C GLN A 24 1.11 19.19 15.01
N ILE A 25 1.04 19.26 16.35
CA ILE A 25 0.89 18.05 17.20
C ILE A 25 -0.41 17.29 16.88
N LYS A 26 -1.50 17.99 16.54
CA LYS A 26 -2.75 17.34 16.10
C LYS A 26 -2.64 16.69 14.71
N LYS A 27 -1.81 17.22 13.81
CA LYS A 27 -1.57 16.63 12.49
C LYS A 27 -0.68 15.39 12.58
N ASP A 28 0.41 15.46 13.34
CA ASP A 28 1.32 14.33 13.52
C ASP A 28 0.63 13.15 14.22
N LYS A 29 -0.17 13.42 15.25
CA LYS A 29 -0.94 12.37 15.93
C LYS A 29 -2.01 11.72 15.03
N HIS A 30 -2.66 12.51 14.16
CA HIS A 30 -3.60 11.98 13.18
C HIS A 30 -2.93 11.12 12.10
N ILE A 31 -1.71 11.48 11.69
CA ILE A 31 -0.91 10.71 10.73
C ILE A 31 -0.52 9.37 11.37
N ASP A 32 -0.03 9.39 12.62
CA ASP A 32 0.33 8.19 13.36
C ASP A 32 -0.87 7.26 13.60
N ASP A 33 -2.04 7.80 13.97
CA ASP A 33 -3.27 7.03 14.17
C ASP A 33 -3.77 6.41 12.85
N ASN A 34 -3.67 7.12 11.73
CA ASN A 34 -4.03 6.60 10.41
C ASN A 34 -3.06 5.52 9.93
N ILE A 35 -1.75 5.67 10.19
CA ILE A 35 -0.75 4.65 9.89
C ILE A 35 -0.99 3.39 10.75
N LEU A 36 -1.34 3.57 12.02
CA LEU A 36 -1.63 2.48 12.94
C LEU A 36 -2.94 1.75 12.58
N MET A 37 -3.98 2.50 12.20
CA MET A 37 -5.25 1.97 11.68
C MET A 37 -5.01 1.17 10.39
N ALA A 38 -4.28 1.72 9.42
CA ALA A 38 -3.93 1.02 8.19
C ALA A 38 -3.11 -0.26 8.46
N ALA A 39 -2.18 -0.24 9.42
CA ALA A 39 -1.43 -1.42 9.82
C ALA A 39 -2.32 -2.49 10.49
N LYS A 40 -3.26 -2.07 11.34
CA LYS A 40 -4.23 -2.94 12.02
C LYS A 40 -5.21 -3.54 11.02
N GLU A 41 -5.74 -2.74 10.09
CA GLU A 41 -6.63 -3.18 9.01
C GLU A 41 -5.93 -4.17 8.08
N ARG A 42 -4.66 -3.92 7.70
CA ARG A 42 -3.84 -4.89 6.95
C ARG A 42 -3.66 -6.21 7.71
N SER A 43 -3.55 -6.17 9.05
CA SER A 43 -3.42 -7.39 9.85
C SER A 43 -4.72 -8.20 9.91
N GLN A 44 -5.87 -7.53 10.01
CA GLN A 44 -7.19 -8.17 9.93
C GLN A 44 -7.44 -8.73 8.53
N TYR A 45 -7.02 -8.01 7.49
CA TYR A 45 -7.18 -8.44 6.12
C TYR A 45 -6.33 -9.67 5.78
N ARG A 46 -5.12 -9.76 6.35
CA ARG A 46 -4.29 -10.96 6.24
C ARG A 46 -5.00 -12.19 6.82
N VAL A 47 -5.59 -12.07 8.02
CA VAL A 47 -6.36 -13.17 8.64
C VAL A 47 -7.56 -13.54 7.76
N TYR A 48 -8.23 -12.56 7.17
CA TYR A 48 -9.33 -12.80 6.24
C TYR A 48 -8.91 -13.56 4.98
N LEU A 49 -7.81 -13.16 4.33
CA LEU A 49 -7.26 -13.87 3.17
C LEU A 49 -6.83 -15.30 3.52
N GLU A 50 -6.30 -15.52 4.73
CA GLU A 50 -6.02 -16.88 5.24
C GLU A 50 -7.30 -17.70 5.39
N ASN A 51 -8.41 -17.11 5.88
CA ASN A 51 -9.72 -17.76 5.98
C ASN A 51 -10.35 -18.06 4.62
N LEU A 52 -10.01 -17.28 3.58
CA LEU A 52 -10.37 -17.59 2.19
C LEU A 52 -9.52 -18.72 1.57
N GLY A 53 -8.54 -19.24 2.31
CA GLY A 53 -7.70 -20.37 1.89
C GLY A 53 -6.37 -19.99 1.23
N TYR A 54 -6.02 -18.70 1.17
CA TYR A 54 -4.73 -18.28 0.63
C TYR A 54 -3.59 -18.63 1.59
N LYS A 55 -2.44 -19.00 1.02
CA LYS A 55 -1.28 -19.40 1.84
C LYS A 55 -0.69 -18.18 2.54
N LYS A 56 -0.37 -18.33 3.83
CA LYS A 56 0.33 -17.32 4.64
C LYS A 56 1.59 -16.76 3.97
N SER A 57 2.35 -17.61 3.29
CA SER A 57 3.57 -17.23 2.58
C SER A 57 3.28 -16.30 1.40
N GLU A 58 2.25 -16.60 0.62
CA GLU A 58 1.80 -15.83 -0.53
C GLU A 58 1.26 -14.46 -0.11
N ILE A 59 0.39 -14.43 0.90
CA ILE A 59 -0.10 -13.17 1.49
C ILE A 59 1.07 -12.32 1.98
N GLY A 60 2.06 -12.94 2.62
CA GLY A 60 3.27 -12.25 3.10
C GLY A 60 4.12 -11.62 2.01
N ILE A 61 4.20 -12.21 0.80
CA ILE A 61 4.93 -11.64 -0.34
C ILE A 61 4.29 -10.32 -0.76
N ILE A 62 2.96 -10.29 -0.82
CA ILE A 62 2.19 -9.14 -1.32
C ILE A 62 2.10 -8.05 -0.24
N ALA A 63 1.84 -8.42 1.01
CA ALA A 63 1.71 -7.48 2.13
C ALA A 63 2.99 -6.63 2.32
N LYS A 64 4.17 -7.21 2.07
CA LYS A 64 5.46 -6.49 2.13
C LYS A 64 5.57 -5.33 1.14
N LYS A 65 4.75 -5.32 0.09
CA LYS A 65 4.71 -4.23 -0.90
C LYS A 65 3.79 -3.07 -0.49
N GLY A 66 3.03 -3.23 0.59
CA GLY A 66 2.16 -2.18 1.12
C GLY A 66 0.91 -1.90 0.26
N TYR A 67 0.49 -2.86 -0.58
CA TYR A 67 -0.72 -2.73 -1.37
C TYR A 67 -1.98 -2.70 -0.49
N SER A 68 -3.04 -2.11 -1.03
CA SER A 68 -4.35 -2.10 -0.39
C SER A 68 -4.93 -3.51 -0.28
N PRO A 69 -5.84 -3.74 0.68
CA PRO A 69 -6.58 -4.99 0.78
C PRO A 69 -7.18 -5.49 -0.54
N TYR A 70 -7.81 -4.60 -1.33
CA TYR A 70 -8.39 -4.96 -2.62
C TYR A 70 -7.35 -5.38 -3.64
N LEU A 71 -6.23 -4.64 -3.77
CA LEU A 71 -5.15 -5.02 -4.67
C LEU A 71 -4.45 -6.32 -4.23
N MET A 72 -4.30 -6.53 -2.92
CA MET A 72 -3.77 -7.78 -2.39
C MET A 72 -4.62 -8.96 -2.85
N TYR A 73 -5.93 -8.82 -2.73
CA TYR A 73 -6.88 -9.84 -3.15
C TYR A 73 -6.87 -10.10 -4.65
N LEU A 74 -6.89 -9.04 -5.46
CA LEU A 74 -6.79 -9.14 -6.91
C LEU A 74 -5.53 -9.92 -7.33
N TYR A 75 -4.36 -9.60 -6.78
CA TYR A 75 -3.12 -10.27 -7.15
C TYR A 75 -3.05 -11.74 -6.68
N LEU A 76 -3.65 -12.07 -5.53
CA LEU A 76 -3.82 -13.46 -5.10
C LEU A 76 -4.74 -14.23 -6.04
N ARG A 77 -5.89 -13.65 -6.42
CA ARG A 77 -6.81 -14.27 -7.36
C ARG A 77 -6.22 -14.44 -8.75
N ILE A 78 -5.46 -13.47 -9.26
CA ILE A 78 -4.76 -13.58 -10.54
C ILE A 78 -3.79 -14.77 -10.49
N ALA A 79 -2.99 -14.88 -9.42
CA ALA A 79 -2.08 -16.01 -9.22
C ALA A 79 -2.82 -17.35 -9.22
N GLU A 80 -3.93 -17.43 -8.47
CA GLU A 80 -4.79 -18.62 -8.38
C GLU A 80 -5.39 -19.02 -9.74
N LYS A 81 -6.10 -18.09 -10.41
CA LYS A 81 -6.80 -18.34 -11.69
C LYS A 81 -5.84 -18.65 -12.83
N SER A 82 -4.69 -17.98 -12.87
CA SER A 82 -3.66 -18.22 -13.90
C SER A 82 -2.71 -19.38 -13.56
N LYS A 83 -2.78 -19.94 -12.35
CA LYS A 83 -1.81 -20.89 -11.79
C LYS A 83 -0.36 -20.35 -11.82
N SER A 84 -0.20 -19.02 -11.81
CA SER A 84 1.11 -18.38 -11.77
C SER A 84 1.55 -18.17 -10.31
N PRO A 85 2.85 -18.31 -10.00
CA PRO A 85 3.35 -17.97 -8.67
C PRO A 85 3.07 -16.51 -8.32
N VAL A 86 2.65 -16.24 -7.08
CA VAL A 86 2.42 -14.87 -6.58
C VAL A 86 3.67 -13.99 -6.75
N SER A 87 4.87 -14.55 -6.57
CA SER A 87 6.13 -13.84 -6.81
C SER A 87 6.24 -13.28 -8.22
N ARG A 88 5.75 -14.01 -9.24
CA ARG A 88 5.72 -13.56 -10.64
C ARG A 88 4.77 -12.37 -10.81
N ILE A 89 3.57 -12.45 -10.23
CA ILE A 89 2.57 -11.38 -10.28
C ILE A 89 3.14 -10.09 -9.67
N ILE A 90 3.77 -10.22 -8.51
CA ILE A 90 4.35 -9.09 -7.79
C ILE A 90 5.60 -8.54 -8.49
N ASN A 91 6.37 -9.40 -9.17
CA ASN A 91 7.49 -8.97 -9.99
C ASN A 91 7.01 -8.09 -11.15
N LEU A 92 6.01 -8.54 -11.93
CA LEU A 92 5.41 -7.74 -12.99
C LEU A 92 4.90 -6.40 -12.46
N ARG A 93 4.17 -6.41 -11.33
CA ARG A 93 3.67 -5.18 -10.73
C ARG A 93 4.78 -4.21 -10.32
N SER A 94 5.85 -4.73 -9.73
CA SER A 94 7.02 -3.93 -9.34
C SER A 94 7.75 -3.30 -10.54
N HIS A 95 7.52 -3.80 -11.76
CA HIS A 95 8.06 -3.27 -13.01
C HIS A 95 7.04 -2.40 -13.79
N GLY A 96 6.02 -1.90 -13.10
CA GLY A 96 5.08 -0.92 -13.65
C GLY A 96 3.95 -1.50 -14.50
N TYR A 97 3.74 -2.82 -14.47
CA TYR A 97 2.61 -3.43 -15.17
C TYR A 97 1.31 -3.13 -14.41
N SER A 98 0.29 -2.66 -15.12
CA SER A 98 -1.07 -2.51 -14.59
C SER A 98 -1.72 -3.88 -14.35
N THR A 99 -2.81 -3.93 -13.58
CA THR A 99 -3.60 -5.16 -13.41
C THR A 99 -4.01 -5.78 -14.75
N ALA A 100 -4.43 -4.96 -15.73
CA ALA A 100 -4.77 -5.43 -17.07
C ALA A 100 -3.56 -6.00 -17.84
N ASP A 101 -2.39 -5.38 -17.73
CA ASP A 101 -1.16 -5.90 -18.36
C ASP A 101 -0.71 -7.22 -17.73
N ILE A 102 -0.83 -7.33 -16.41
CA ILE A 102 -0.54 -8.56 -15.67
C ILE A 102 -1.46 -9.68 -16.16
N CYS A 103 -2.78 -9.45 -16.21
CA CYS A 103 -3.74 -10.42 -16.75
C CYS A 103 -3.34 -10.88 -18.16
N ARG A 104 -2.98 -9.95 -19.05
CA ARG A 104 -2.49 -10.28 -20.40
C ARG A 104 -1.23 -11.17 -20.36
N LYS A 105 -0.24 -10.82 -19.52
CA LYS A 105 1.00 -11.60 -19.36
C LYS A 105 0.77 -13.01 -18.81
N VAL A 106 -0.27 -13.21 -18.01
CA VAL A 106 -0.63 -14.53 -17.46
C VAL A 106 -1.79 -15.20 -18.20
N LYS A 107 -2.14 -14.72 -19.40
CA LYS A 107 -3.18 -15.27 -20.28
C LYS A 107 -4.57 -15.34 -19.63
N LEU A 108 -4.90 -14.35 -18.81
CA LEU A 108 -6.25 -14.10 -18.31
C LEU A 108 -6.93 -12.99 -19.11
N ASP A 109 -8.21 -13.19 -19.43
CA ASP A 109 -9.07 -12.11 -19.92
C ASP A 109 -9.37 -11.16 -18.76
N TYR A 110 -8.91 -9.91 -18.88
CA TYR A 110 -9.05 -8.90 -17.83
C TYR A 110 -10.51 -8.59 -17.50
N TYR A 111 -11.35 -8.36 -18.51
CA TYR A 111 -12.74 -7.94 -18.27
C TYR A 111 -13.55 -9.06 -17.65
N LYS A 112 -13.39 -10.29 -18.17
CA LYS A 112 -14.03 -11.47 -17.58
C LYS A 112 -13.54 -11.73 -16.15
N PHE A 113 -12.23 -11.57 -15.90
CA PHE A 113 -11.66 -11.73 -14.57
C PHE A 113 -12.22 -10.71 -13.58
N MET A 114 -12.35 -9.43 -13.97
CA MET A 114 -12.90 -8.40 -13.10
C MET A 114 -14.38 -8.65 -12.80
N ASP A 115 -15.19 -9.02 -13.80
CA ASP A 115 -16.60 -9.36 -13.60
C ASP A 115 -16.79 -10.56 -12.65
N GLU A 116 -16.03 -11.64 -12.83
CA GLU A 116 -16.01 -12.76 -11.89
C GLU A 116 -15.54 -12.33 -10.49
N THR A 117 -14.62 -11.37 -10.42
CA THR A 117 -14.08 -10.89 -9.15
C THR A 117 -15.10 -10.11 -8.36
N ASP A 118 -15.72 -9.13 -8.99
CA ASP A 118 -16.72 -8.26 -8.38
C ASP A 118 -17.97 -9.07 -8.00
N ARG A 119 -18.39 -10.02 -8.83
CA ARG A 119 -19.48 -10.94 -8.48
C ARG A 119 -19.19 -11.74 -7.22
N GLU A 120 -18.00 -12.32 -7.10
CA GLU A 120 -17.65 -13.07 -5.89
C GLU A 120 -17.51 -12.15 -4.67
N VAL A 121 -17.01 -10.92 -4.84
CA VAL A 121 -16.97 -9.92 -3.76
C VAL A 121 -18.38 -9.66 -3.23
N ILE A 122 -19.36 -9.47 -4.11
CA ILE A 122 -20.76 -9.26 -3.74
C ILE A 122 -21.36 -10.53 -3.13
N GLU A 123 -21.22 -11.68 -3.80
CA GLU A 123 -21.80 -12.97 -3.36
C GLU A 123 -21.28 -13.42 -1.99
N LYS A 124 -20.01 -13.13 -1.68
CA LYS A 124 -19.39 -13.46 -0.39
C LYS A 124 -19.42 -12.32 0.63
N ASN A 125 -20.07 -11.20 0.31
CA ASN A 125 -20.11 -9.98 1.13
C ASN A 125 -18.72 -9.57 1.63
N ILE A 126 -17.76 -9.49 0.71
CA ILE A 126 -16.38 -9.10 1.02
C ILE A 126 -16.30 -7.59 1.12
N GLU A 127 -16.04 -7.09 2.32
CA GLU A 127 -15.85 -5.67 2.57
C GLU A 127 -14.36 -5.32 2.51
N PHE A 128 -14.00 -4.39 1.63
CA PHE A 128 -12.68 -3.77 1.61
C PHE A 128 -12.78 -2.40 2.27
N PRO A 129 -11.85 -2.03 3.18
CA PRO A 129 -11.82 -0.67 3.70
C PRO A 129 -11.67 0.31 2.53
N ALA A 130 -12.29 1.49 2.65
CA ALA A 130 -12.25 2.50 1.61
C ALA A 130 -10.80 2.78 1.23
N ALA A 131 -10.50 2.62 -0.06
CA ALA A 131 -9.18 2.85 -0.59
C ALA A 131 -8.73 4.27 -0.23
N THR A 132 -7.59 4.42 0.46
CA THR A 132 -7.03 5.76 0.65
C THR A 132 -6.72 6.36 -0.72
N GLY A 133 -6.94 7.66 -0.93
CA GLY A 133 -6.95 8.29 -2.27
C GLY A 133 -5.70 8.05 -3.13
N ASP A 134 -4.57 7.64 -2.52
CA ASP A 134 -3.36 7.22 -3.23
C ASP A 134 -3.51 5.85 -3.94
N GLU A 135 -4.41 4.98 -3.53
CA GLU A 135 -4.49 3.58 -4.00
C GLU A 135 -5.07 3.43 -5.42
N HIS A 136 -6.04 4.27 -5.80
CA HIS A 136 -6.48 4.36 -7.20
C HIS A 136 -5.38 4.95 -8.08
N SER A 137 -4.58 5.89 -7.54
CA SER A 137 -3.45 6.48 -8.26
C SER A 137 -2.32 5.48 -8.48
N VAL A 138 -2.15 4.47 -7.61
CA VAL A 138 -1.13 3.43 -7.78
C VAL A 138 -1.51 2.49 -8.93
N ASP A 139 -2.72 1.93 -9.01
CA ASP A 139 -3.10 1.06 -10.15
C ASP A 139 -3.21 1.85 -11.47
N ALA A 140 -3.64 3.12 -11.39
CA ALA A 140 -3.66 4.05 -12.52
C ALA A 140 -2.27 4.63 -12.85
N ALA A 141 -1.26 4.47 -11.98
CA ALA A 141 0.06 5.03 -12.20
C ALA A 141 0.64 4.39 -13.45
N THR A 142 0.74 5.22 -14.49
CA THR A 142 1.53 5.06 -15.69
C THR A 142 3.02 4.97 -15.32
N MET A 143 3.40 3.97 -14.53
CA MET A 143 4.79 3.68 -14.25
C MET A 143 5.46 3.29 -15.58
N PRO A 144 6.66 3.81 -15.88
CA PRO A 144 7.41 3.37 -17.05
C PRO A 144 7.58 1.85 -16.96
N LYS A 145 7.14 1.13 -18.00
CA LYS A 145 7.26 -0.32 -18.05
C LYS A 145 8.72 -0.67 -18.36
N THR A 146 9.31 -1.51 -17.52
CA THR A 146 10.60 -2.14 -17.82
C THR A 146 10.32 -3.57 -18.24
N GLU A 147 10.91 -4.03 -19.35
CA GLU A 147 10.80 -5.44 -19.73
C GLU A 147 11.37 -6.32 -18.63
N VAL A 148 10.58 -7.31 -18.22
CA VAL A 148 11.02 -8.35 -17.29
C VAL A 148 11.57 -9.47 -18.15
N GLN A 149 12.86 -9.81 -18.00
CA GLN A 149 13.41 -11.03 -18.58
C GLN A 149 12.71 -12.22 -17.90
N GLU A 150 11.94 -12.97 -18.70
CA GLU A 150 11.06 -14.07 -18.25
C GLU A 150 11.83 -15.35 -17.92
#